data_AF-A0A6N9PWD0-F1
#
_entry.id   AF-A0A6N9PWD0-F1
#
_cell.length_a   1.000
_cell.length_b   1.000
_cell.length_c   1.000
_cell.angle_alpha   90.00
_cell.angle_beta   90.00
_cell.angle_gamma   90.00
#
_symmetry.space_group_name_H-M   'P 1'
#
loop_
_entity.id
_entity.type
_entity.pdbx_description
1 polymer ?
#
loop_
_entity_poly.entity_id
_entity_poly.type
_entity_poly.pdbx_seq_one_letter_code
_entity_poly.pdbx_strand_id
1 'polypeptide(L)'
;YAILFIRGERPVMDFKYDILKHPDVKLTADGDGEIYQHGTVKSDVATILVDWLDPELVPEMELTETNYELLSEEDFEADNQ
;
A
#
# COMPACT_ATOMS: atom_id res chain seq x y z
N TYR A 1 12.21 -7.12 30.31
CA TYR A 1 11.35 -8.13 30.93
C TYR A 1 9.89 -7.76 30.70
N ALA A 2 9.04 -8.74 30.48
CA ALA A 2 7.59 -8.62 30.34
C ALA A 2 6.92 -9.62 31.29
N ILE A 3 5.70 -9.30 31.73
CA ILE A 3 4.87 -10.23 32.51
C ILE A 3 4.00 -10.99 31.50
N LEU A 4 4.15 -12.31 31.46
CA LEU A 4 3.36 -13.20 30.60
C LEU A 4 2.27 -13.88 31.43
N PHE A 5 1.03 -13.68 31.02
CA PHE A 5 -0.13 -14.36 31.61
C PHE A 5 -0.50 -15.57 30.74
N ILE A 6 -0.28 -16.77 31.28
CA ILE A 6 -0.64 -18.04 30.64
C ILE A 6 -1.91 -18.57 31.33
N ARG A 7 -2.89 -19.03 30.55
CA ARG A 7 -4.17 -19.52 31.10
C ARG A 7 -3.92 -20.73 32.02
N GLY A 8 -4.37 -20.63 33.27
CA GLY A 8 -4.28 -21.71 34.25
C GLY A 8 -2.95 -21.75 35.04
N GLU A 9 -2.00 -20.88 34.71
CA GLU A 9 -0.68 -20.83 35.35
C GLU A 9 -0.48 -19.54 36.15
N ARG A 10 0.53 -19.53 37.02
CA ARG A 10 0.96 -18.31 37.71
C ARG A 10 1.65 -17.35 36.72
N PRO A 11 1.55 -16.02 36.92
CA PRO A 11 2.23 -15.07 36.05
C PRO A 11 3.75 -15.33 36.02
N VAL A 12 4.31 -15.37 34.82
CA VAL A 12 5.72 -15.67 34.57
C VAL A 12 6.42 -14.41 34.08
N MET A 13 7.66 -14.21 34.52
CA MET A 13 8.54 -13.16 33.98
C MET A 13 9.28 -13.72 32.77
N ASP A 14 9.06 -13.12 31.60
CA ASP A 14 9.75 -13.49 30.38
C ASP A 14 10.58 -12.32 29.83
N PHE A 15 11.56 -12.62 29.00
CA PHE A 15 12.26 -11.60 28.24
C PHE A 15 11.44 -11.22 27.02
N LYS A 16 11.36 -9.91 26.75
CA LYS A 16 10.82 -9.46 25.47
C LYS A 16 11.76 -9.96 24.38
N TYR A 17 11.18 -10.45 23.28
CA TYR A 17 11.95 -10.77 22.09
C TYR A 17 12.72 -9.53 21.62
N ASP A 18 13.99 -9.72 21.28
CA ASP A 18 14.84 -8.66 20.75
C ASP A 18 14.51 -8.43 19.28
N ILE A 19 13.79 -7.35 19.00
CA ILE A 19 13.31 -7.02 17.65
C ILE A 19 14.45 -6.83 16.65
N LEU A 20 15.66 -6.51 17.10
CA LEU A 20 16.84 -6.35 16.23
C LEU A 20 17.36 -7.68 15.68
N LYS A 21 16.90 -8.81 16.24
CA LYS A 21 17.24 -10.16 15.77
C LYS A 21 16.23 -10.70 14.76
N HIS A 22 15.17 -9.96 14.46
CA HIS A 22 14.17 -10.41 13.49
C HIS A 22 14.81 -10.54 12.09
N PRO A 23 14.55 -11.63 11.33
CA PRO A 23 15.16 -11.84 10.01
C PRO A 23 14.94 -10.67 9.06
N ASP A 24 13.74 -10.06 9.12
CA ASP A 24 13.34 -8.95 8.27
C ASP A 24 13.53 -7.56 8.91
N VAL A 25 14.34 -7.46 9.98
CA VAL A 25 14.65 -6.15 10.61
C VAL A 25 15.22 -5.16 9.60
N LYS A 26 15.91 -5.65 8.56
CA LYS A 26 16.48 -4.83 7.49
C LYS A 26 15.47 -4.02 6.69
N LEU A 27 14.18 -4.40 6.73
CA LEU A 27 13.10 -3.69 6.03
C LEU A 27 12.47 -2.59 6.88
N THR A 28 12.85 -2.47 8.16
CA THR A 28 12.33 -1.44 9.06
C THR A 28 13.32 -0.30 9.21
N ALA A 29 12.83 0.85 9.66
CA ALA A 29 13.64 2.04 9.88
C ALA A 29 14.85 1.80 10.82
N ASP A 30 14.76 0.83 11.74
CA ASP A 30 15.83 0.49 12.68
C ASP A 30 16.95 -0.39 12.08
N GLY A 31 16.73 -0.99 10.90
CA GLY A 31 17.64 -1.97 10.29
C GLY A 31 18.21 -1.63 8.90
N ASP A 32 18.06 -0.39 8.43
CA ASP A 32 18.34 0.15 7.07
C ASP A 32 17.16 0.23 6.10
N GLY A 33 15.95 -0.13 6.54
CA GLY A 33 14.74 0.03 5.72
C GLY A 33 14.34 1.49 5.58
N GLU A 34 13.75 1.84 4.43
CA GLU A 34 13.16 3.17 4.27
C GLU A 34 12.04 3.40 5.28
N ILE A 35 11.96 4.62 5.79
CA ILE A 35 10.91 5.02 6.74
C ILE A 35 9.58 5.03 5.99
N TYR A 36 8.58 4.32 6.50
CA TYR A 36 7.24 4.36 5.93
C TYR A 36 6.67 5.78 6.03
N GLN A 37 6.46 6.42 4.88
CA GLN A 37 5.83 7.73 4.80
C GLN A 37 4.35 7.58 4.46
N HIS A 38 3.49 7.78 5.46
CA HIS A 38 2.06 7.74 5.26
C HIS A 38 1.57 9.01 4.54
N GLY A 39 0.74 8.87 3.51
CA GLY A 39 0.11 9.99 2.82
C GLY A 39 0.98 10.69 1.76
N THR A 40 2.10 10.10 1.34
CA THR A 40 2.84 10.59 0.18
C THR A 40 2.02 10.41 -1.08
N VAL A 41 1.80 11.50 -1.81
CA VAL A 41 1.19 11.51 -3.13
C VAL A 41 2.15 10.79 -4.08
N LYS A 42 1.85 9.53 -4.42
CA LYS A 42 2.70 8.70 -5.31
C LYS A 42 2.50 9.02 -6.79
N SER A 43 1.40 9.69 -7.12
CA SER A 43 1.04 10.07 -8.48
C SER A 43 0.73 11.55 -8.50
N ASP A 44 1.64 12.36 -9.05
CA ASP A 44 1.33 13.74 -9.42
C ASP A 44 0.18 13.71 -10.43
N VAL A 45 -1.00 14.15 -10.02
CA VAL A 45 -2.13 14.34 -10.92
C VAL A 45 -1.84 15.61 -11.73
N ALA A 46 -1.10 15.45 -12.83
CA ALA A 46 -0.85 16.54 -13.76
C ALA A 46 -2.12 16.80 -14.59
N THR A 47 -2.78 17.92 -14.35
CA THR A 47 -3.87 18.39 -15.21
C THR A 47 -3.27 18.93 -16.52
N ILE A 48 -3.46 18.20 -17.61
CA ILE A 48 -3.10 18.69 -18.95
C ILE A 48 -4.21 19.65 -19.42
N LEU A 49 -3.88 20.93 -19.54
CA LEU A 49 -4.77 21.94 -20.11
C LEU A 49 -4.36 22.18 -21.57
N VAL A 50 -5.34 22.16 -22.47
CA VAL A 50 -5.13 22.52 -23.88
C VAL A 50 -5.72 23.91 -24.08
N ASP A 51 -4.84 24.90 -24.29
CA ASP A 51 -5.21 26.31 -24.46
C ASP A 51 -5.79 26.61 -25.85
N TRP A 52 -5.28 25.91 -26.88
CA TRP A 52 -5.78 25.99 -28.25
C TRP A 52 -5.45 24.69 -29.01
N LEU A 53 -6.42 24.19 -29.77
CA LEU A 53 -6.30 22.99 -30.60
C LEU A 53 -6.92 23.29 -31.97
N ASP A 54 -6.18 23.02 -33.05
CA ASP A 54 -6.69 23.15 -34.41
C ASP A 54 -7.46 21.86 -34.79
N PRO A 55 -8.78 21.90 -35.01
CA PRO A 55 -9.60 20.72 -35.30
C PRO A 55 -9.15 19.96 -36.55
N GLU A 56 -8.53 20.64 -37.52
CA GLU A 56 -8.11 20.04 -38.79
C GLU A 56 -6.83 19.19 -38.67
N LEU A 57 -6.06 19.38 -37.59
CA LEU A 57 -4.82 18.63 -37.32
C LEU A 57 -5.02 17.47 -36.35
N VAL A 58 -6.25 17.26 -35.86
CA VAL A 58 -6.57 16.16 -34.94
C VAL A 58 -6.79 14.89 -35.77
N PRO A 59 -5.97 13.85 -35.63
CA PRO A 59 -6.24 12.58 -36.30
C PRO A 59 -7.54 11.98 -35.75
N GLU A 60 -8.41 11.52 -36.64
CA GLU A 60 -9.58 10.73 -36.24
C GLU A 60 -9.09 9.46 -35.53
N MET A 61 -9.43 9.35 -34.25
CA MET A 61 -9.08 8.21 -33.42
C MET A 61 -10.32 7.35 -33.26
N GLU A 62 -10.26 6.08 -33.68
CA GLU A 62 -11.33 5.13 -33.41
C GLU A 62 -11.37 4.85 -31.90
N LEU A 63 -12.45 5.29 -31.25
CA LEU A 63 -12.69 4.97 -29.84
C LEU A 63 -13.18 3.52 -29.78
N THR A 64 -12.32 2.61 -29.35
CA THR A 64 -12.76 1.24 -29.04
C THR A 64 -13.64 1.28 -27.79
N GLU A 65 -14.87 0.77 -27.89
CA GLU A 65 -15.73 0.59 -26.72
C GLU A 65 -15.07 -0.39 -25.74
N THR A 66 -14.56 0.16 -24.63
CA THR A 66 -14.07 -0.63 -23.50
C THR A 66 -15.21 -0.86 -22.53
N ASN A 67 -15.48 -2.12 -22.18
CA ASN A 67 -16.43 -2.46 -21.12
C ASN A 67 -15.78 -2.17 -19.77
N TYR A 68 -16.37 -1.27 -18.99
CA TYR A 68 -15.97 -0.99 -17.61
C TYR A 68 -16.98 -1.63 -16.67
N GLU A 69 -16.48 -2.33 -15.66
CA GLU A 69 -17.28 -2.85 -14.56
C GLU A 69 -16.89 -2.11 -13.27
N LEU A 70 -17.89 -1.68 -12.50
CA LEU A 70 -17.68 -1.04 -11.21
C LEU A 70 -17.65 -2.13 -10.14
N LEU A 71 -16.45 -2.36 -9.59
CA LEU A 71 -16.24 -3.30 -8.50
C LEU A 71 -16.29 -2.58 -7.15
N SER A 72 -16.87 -3.26 -6.18
CA SER A 72 -16.89 -2.84 -4.78
C SER A 72 -15.64 -3.32 -4.03
N GLU A 73 -15.38 -2.77 -2.83
CA GLU A 73 -14.25 -3.21 -2.00
C GLU A 73 -14.31 -4.70 -1.63
N GLU A 74 -15.52 -5.26 -1.46
CA GLU A 74 -15.75 -6.69 -1.22
C GLU A 74 -15.28 -7.57 -2.39
N ASP A 75 -15.40 -7.08 -3.63
CA ASP A 75 -14.99 -7.84 -4.83
C ASP A 75 -13.46 -7.96 -4.91
N PHE A 76 -12.70 -6.98 -4.41
CA PHE A 76 -11.23 -7.04 -4.36
C PHE A 76 -10.69 -8.04 -3.32
N GLU A 77 -11.44 -8.28 -2.24
CA GLU A 77 -11.03 -9.21 -1.19
C GLU A 77 -11.23 -10.69 -1.61
N ALA A 78 -12.25 -10.96 -2.44
CA ALA A 78 -12.57 -12.30 -2.93
C ALA A 78 -11.53 -12.85 -3.92
N ASP A 79 -10.90 -11.98 -4.73
CA ASP A 79 -9.89 -12.38 -5.73
C ASP A 79 -8.50 -12.70 -5.15
N ASN A 80 -8.26 -12.39 -3.86
CA ASN A 80 -6.98 -12.61 -3.18
C ASN A 80 -6.95 -13.90 -2.31
N GLN A 81 -7.90 -14.83 -2.51
CA GLN A 81 -7.95 -16.16 -1.87
C GLN A 81 -7.62 -17.29 -2.85
#